data_AF-A0A7W6DJW8-F1
#
_entry.id   AF-A0A7W6DJW8-F1
#
_cell.length_a   1.000
_cell.length_b   1.000
_cell.length_c   1.000
_cell.angle_alpha   90.00
_cell.angle_beta   90.00
_cell.angle_gamma   90.00
#
_symmetry.space_group_name_H-M   'P 1'
#
loop_
_entity.id
_entity.type
_entity.pdbx_description
1 polymer ?
#
loop_
_entity_poly.entity_id
_entity_poly.type
_entity_poly.pdbx_seq_one_letter_code
_entity_poly.pdbx_strand_id
1 'polypeptide(L)'
;MLHSNDRAVRGNAVRCVKNYLLEEIEARRQQPRDDYISKILIFEVDGRLWNNDEVLGHCFNLYIGGLDTVTSMLGNIFNYLASHPDKRNELRADPSLIVLAVEEFFARLRAGYGFPYRHKGHRN
;
A
#
# COMPACT_ATOMS: atom_id res chain seq x y z
N MET A 1 10.01 8.73 8.62
CA MET A 1 9.47 10.04 8.21
C MET A 1 8.23 10.44 9.02
N LEU A 2 7.31 9.53 9.32
CA LEU A 2 6.04 9.85 10.00
C LEU A 2 6.02 9.56 11.51
N HIS A 3 7.05 8.90 12.05
CA HIS A 3 7.07 8.43 13.45
C HIS A 3 8.06 9.19 14.37
N SER A 4 8.69 10.27 13.89
CA SER A 4 9.55 11.13 14.73
C SER A 4 8.83 12.43 15.07
N ASN A 5 8.85 12.83 16.34
CA ASN A 5 8.28 14.11 16.79
C ASN A 5 9.19 15.31 16.49
N ASP A 6 10.41 15.08 16.02
CA ASP A 6 11.35 16.14 15.66
C ASP A 6 11.04 16.70 14.27
N ARG A 7 10.76 18.00 14.22
CA ARG A 7 10.42 18.70 12.98
C ARG A 7 11.58 18.75 11.97
N ALA A 8 12.82 18.89 12.44
CA ALA A 8 14.01 18.90 11.59
C ALA A 8 14.25 17.52 10.98
N VAL A 9 14.11 16.45 11.76
CA VAL A 9 14.21 15.06 11.27
C VAL A 9 13.15 14.77 10.22
N ARG A 10 11.90 15.16 10.47
CA ARG A 10 10.80 15.02 9.50
C ARG A 10 11.08 15.80 8.21
N GLY A 11 11.53 17.05 8.33
CA GLY A 11 11.86 17.90 7.18
C GLY A 11 12.97 17.32 6.32
N ASN A 12 14.01 16.78 6.95
CA ASN A 12 15.10 16.11 6.24
C ASN A 12 14.62 14.84 5.53
N ALA A 13 13.84 14.00 6.20
CA ALA A 13 13.29 12.79 5.60
C ALA A 13 12.41 13.08 4.37
N VAL A 14 11.53 14.09 4.47
CA VAL A 14 10.71 14.56 3.33
C VAL A 14 11.61 14.96 2.16
N ARG A 15 12.67 15.71 2.44
CA ARG A 15 13.60 16.18 1.41
C ARG A 15 14.33 15.04 0.72
N CYS A 16 14.82 14.06 1.48
CA CYS A 16 15.46 12.87 0.93
C CYS A 16 14.53 12.12 -0.04
N VAL A 17 13.28 11.89 0.36
CA VAL A 17 12.28 11.21 -0.50
C VAL A 17 11.99 12.03 -1.75
N LYS A 18 11.79 13.34 -1.61
CA LYS A 18 11.54 14.22 -2.77
C LYS A 18 12.70 14.18 -3.76
N ASN A 19 13.94 14.27 -3.28
CA ASN A 19 15.13 14.24 -4.13
C ASN A 19 15.22 12.89 -4.87
N TYR A 20 15.03 11.78 -4.16
CA TYR A 20 15.01 10.46 -4.77
C TYR A 20 13.95 10.34 -5.89
N LEU A 21 12.72 10.80 -5.62
CA LEU A 21 11.65 10.75 -6.62
C LEU A 21 11.95 11.64 -7.84
N LEU A 22 12.56 12.82 -7.63
CA LEU A 22 12.99 13.69 -8.72
C LEU A 22 14.05 13.02 -9.60
N GLU A 23 15.02 12.35 -9.00
CA GLU A 23 16.05 11.58 -9.71
C GLU A 23 15.43 10.44 -10.54
N GLU A 24 14.49 9.69 -9.97
CA GLU A 24 13.79 8.62 -10.69
C GLU A 24 12.94 9.17 -11.85
N ILE A 25 12.25 10.30 -11.64
CA ILE A 25 11.47 10.97 -12.69
C ILE A 25 12.37 11.39 -13.84
N GLU A 26 13.49 12.05 -13.55
CA GLU A 26 14.44 12.51 -14.56
C GLU A 26 15.06 11.33 -15.33
N ALA A 27 15.40 10.24 -14.64
CA ALA A 27 15.87 9.02 -15.28
C ALA A 27 14.85 8.46 -16.29
N ARG A 28 13.53 8.54 -15.99
CA ARG A 28 12.46 8.11 -16.92
C ARG A 28 12.20 9.09 -18.04
N ARG A 29 12.51 10.37 -17.86
CA ARG A 29 12.46 11.37 -18.95
C ARG A 29 13.52 11.09 -20.00
N GLN A 30 14.72 10.72 -19.57
CA GLN A 30 15.84 10.42 -20.46
C GLN A 30 15.71 9.03 -21.09
N GLN A 31 15.27 8.05 -20.31
CA GLN A 31 15.11 6.66 -20.75
C GLN A 31 13.77 6.10 -20.25
N PRO A 32 12.68 6.27 -21.04
CA PRO A 32 11.38 5.72 -20.71
C PRO A 32 11.41 4.19 -20.51
N ARG A 33 10.62 3.71 -19.55
CA ARG A 33 10.48 2.28 -19.19
C ARG A 33 9.01 1.88 -19.24
N ASP A 34 8.70 0.59 -19.19
CA ASP A 34 7.33 0.13 -18.96
C ASP A 34 6.99 0.14 -17.47
N ASP A 35 6.94 1.36 -16.89
CA ASP A 35 6.60 1.56 -15.49
C ASP A 35 5.62 2.72 -15.29
N TYR A 36 5.15 2.85 -14.05
CA TYR A 36 4.16 3.85 -13.68
C TYR A 36 4.65 5.28 -13.93
N ILE A 37 5.91 5.59 -13.61
CA ILE A 37 6.48 6.93 -13.75
C ILE A 37 6.54 7.33 -15.23
N SER A 38 7.01 6.43 -16.09
CA SER A 38 7.00 6.67 -17.54
C SER A 38 5.59 6.84 -18.11
N LYS A 39 4.59 6.11 -17.59
CA LYS A 39 3.19 6.25 -18.01
C LYS A 39 2.60 7.61 -17.64
N ILE A 40 2.85 8.11 -16.42
CA ILE A 40 2.33 9.42 -16.00
C ILE A 40 3.05 10.61 -16.67
N LEU A 41 4.30 10.42 -17.11
CA LEU A 41 5.05 11.46 -17.82
C LEU A 41 4.44 11.81 -19.19
N ILE A 42 3.75 10.85 -19.81
CA ILE A 42 3.04 11.03 -21.09
C ILE A 42 1.52 11.07 -20.90
N PHE A 43 1.05 11.07 -19.66
CA PHE A 43 -0.37 11.08 -19.35
C PHE A 43 -0.96 12.45 -19.64
N GLU A 44 -2.06 12.45 -20.37
CA GLU A 44 -2.76 13.66 -20.80
C GLU A 44 -4.08 13.80 -20.04
N VAL A 45 -4.33 14.99 -19.52
CA VAL A 45 -5.61 15.39 -18.92
C VAL A 45 -6.00 16.75 -19.51
N ASP A 46 -7.26 16.89 -19.92
CA ASP A 46 -7.80 18.13 -20.48
C ASP A 46 -6.94 18.74 -21.61
N GLY A 47 -6.38 17.90 -22.49
CA GLY A 47 -5.59 18.36 -23.65
C GLY A 47 -4.12 18.70 -23.35
N ARG A 48 -3.63 18.42 -22.13
CA ARG A 48 -2.23 18.70 -21.76
C ARG A 48 -1.59 17.58 -20.96
N LEU A 49 -0.27 17.49 -21.08
CA LEU A 49 0.53 16.66 -20.20
C LEU A 49 0.52 17.22 -18.77
N TRP A 50 0.74 16.33 -17.81
CA TRP A 50 1.03 16.72 -16.44
C TRP A 50 2.36 17.49 -16.37
N ASN A 51 2.38 18.55 -15.56
CA ASN A 51 3.58 19.30 -15.27
C ASN A 51 4.44 18.59 -14.21
N ASN A 52 5.66 19.11 -13.97
CA ASN A 52 6.61 18.49 -13.04
C ASN A 52 6.08 18.36 -11.62
N ASP A 53 5.36 19.37 -11.11
CA ASP A 53 4.83 19.36 -9.75
C ASP A 53 3.67 18.38 -9.61
N GLU A 54 2.86 18.19 -10.66
CA GLU A 54 1.79 17.20 -10.70
C GLU A 54 2.35 15.78 -10.71
N VAL A 55 3.35 15.51 -11.56
CA VAL A 55 4.03 14.21 -11.61
C VAL A 55 4.69 13.89 -10.26
N LEU A 56 5.49 14.82 -9.72
CA LEU A 56 6.15 14.64 -8.43
C LEU A 56 5.13 14.49 -7.29
N GLY A 57 4.11 15.35 -7.26
CA GLY A 57 3.05 15.32 -6.26
C GLY A 57 2.32 13.99 -6.26
N HIS A 58 2.03 13.43 -7.43
CA HIS A 58 1.37 12.13 -7.55
C HIS A 58 2.28 10.98 -7.11
N CYS A 59 3.54 10.95 -7.57
CA CYS A 59 4.52 9.96 -7.10
C CYS A 59 4.69 10.00 -5.58
N PHE A 60 4.76 11.19 -5.00
CA PHE A 60 4.91 11.38 -3.57
C PHE A 60 3.65 10.95 -2.81
N ASN A 61 2.45 11.20 -3.36
CA ASN A 61 1.19 10.74 -2.80
C ASN A 61 1.12 9.21 -2.75
N LEU A 62 1.49 8.53 -3.84
CA LEU A 62 1.55 7.06 -3.88
C LEU A 62 2.59 6.52 -2.90
N TYR A 63 3.76 7.17 -2.80
CA TYR A 63 4.80 6.78 -1.86
C TYR A 63 4.30 6.81 -0.40
N ILE A 64 3.73 7.93 0.05
CA ILE A 64 3.22 8.05 1.42
C ILE A 64 2.01 7.15 1.63
N GLY A 65 1.08 7.12 0.68
CA GLY A 65 -0.14 6.33 0.77
C GLY A 65 0.15 4.84 0.89
N GLY A 66 1.13 4.32 0.15
CA GLY A 66 1.53 2.92 0.17
C GLY A 66 2.43 2.54 1.36
N LEU A 67 3.18 3.47 1.93
CA LEU A 67 4.17 3.16 2.96
C LEU A 67 3.52 2.75 4.29
N ASP A 68 2.75 3.65 4.90
CA ASP A 68 2.27 3.44 6.27
C ASP A 68 1.07 2.48 6.32
N THR A 69 0.18 2.58 5.33
CA THR A 69 -1.08 1.81 5.32
C THR A 69 -0.84 0.33 5.06
N VAL A 70 -0.02 -0.02 4.06
CA VAL A 70 0.28 -1.40 3.71
C VAL A 70 1.11 -2.06 4.81
N THR A 71 2.10 -1.35 5.35
CA THR A 71 2.93 -1.87 6.45
C THR A 71 2.08 -2.19 7.68
N SER A 72 1.18 -1.29 8.08
CA SER A 72 0.30 -1.49 9.22
C SER A 72 -0.69 -2.64 8.97
N MET A 73 -1.29 -2.69 7.78
CA MET A 73 -2.24 -3.74 7.41
C MET A 73 -1.60 -5.12 7.41
N LEU A 74 -0.42 -5.27 6.78
CA LEU A 74 0.31 -6.54 6.77
C LEU A 74 0.71 -6.95 8.20
N GLY A 75 1.16 -6.00 9.02
CA GLY A 75 1.43 -6.24 10.44
C GLY A 75 0.22 -6.83 11.17
N ASN A 76 -0.97 -6.26 10.96
CA ASN A 76 -2.21 -6.77 11.56
C ASN A 76 -2.60 -8.15 11.04
N ILE A 77 -2.47 -8.41 9.73
CA ILE A 77 -2.77 -9.71 9.11
C ILE A 77 -1.85 -10.80 9.69
N PHE A 78 -0.55 -10.53 9.73
CA PHE A 78 0.42 -11.49 10.26
C PHE A 78 0.24 -11.73 11.75
N ASN A 79 -0.05 -10.67 12.53
CA ASN A 79 -0.38 -10.83 13.94
C ASN A 79 -1.63 -11.72 14.13
N TYR A 80 -2.69 -11.47 13.36
CA TYR A 80 -3.90 -12.30 13.40
C TYR A 80 -3.62 -13.77 13.09
N LEU A 81 -2.91 -14.06 11.99
CA LEU A 81 -2.57 -15.42 11.58
C LEU A 81 -1.58 -16.11 12.52
N ALA A 82 -0.73 -15.35 13.22
CA ALA A 82 0.15 -15.87 14.25
C ALA A 82 -0.63 -16.28 15.51
N SER A 83 -1.67 -15.51 15.88
CA SER A 83 -2.54 -15.81 17.02
C SER A 83 -3.63 -16.87 16.74
N HIS A 84 -3.92 -17.17 15.47
CA HIS A 84 -4.96 -18.12 15.05
C HIS A 84 -4.39 -19.22 14.12
N PRO A 85 -3.66 -20.21 14.69
CA PRO A 85 -3.02 -21.26 13.91
C PRO A 85 -4.03 -22.15 13.17
N ASP A 86 -5.25 -22.29 13.67
CA ASP A 86 -6.37 -22.97 13.01
C ASP A 86 -6.72 -22.30 11.68
N LYS A 87 -6.87 -20.96 11.67
CA LYS A 87 -7.14 -20.18 10.46
C LYS A 87 -5.98 -20.19 9.48
N ARG A 88 -4.75 -20.14 10.00
CA ARG A 88 -3.57 -20.32 9.16
C ARG A 88 -3.54 -21.70 8.50
N ASN A 89 -3.90 -22.76 9.22
CA ASN A 89 -3.91 -24.12 8.68
C ASN A 89 -5.05 -24.32 7.67
N GLU A 90 -6.22 -23.73 7.91
CA GLU A 90 -7.35 -23.71 6.98
C GLU A 90 -6.93 -23.12 5.62
N LEU A 91 -6.31 -21.94 5.61
CA LEU A 91 -5.81 -21.30 4.39
C LEU A 91 -4.68 -22.06 3.70
N ARG A 92 -3.88 -22.83 4.46
CA ARG A 92 -2.83 -23.70 3.88
C ARG A 92 -3.42 -24.95 3.25
N ALA A 93 -4.48 -25.50 3.83
CA ALA A 93 -5.16 -26.69 3.33
C ALA A 93 -5.98 -26.38 2.08
N ASP A 94 -6.58 -25.18 2.01
CA ASP A 94 -7.35 -24.72 0.86
C ASP A 94 -6.98 -23.26 0.47
N PRO A 95 -6.03 -23.09 -0.47
CA PRO A 95 -5.64 -21.78 -0.98
C PRO A 95 -6.75 -21.03 -1.72
N SER A 96 -7.84 -21.70 -2.13
CA SER A 96 -8.96 -21.02 -2.79
C SER A 96 -9.67 -20.03 -1.86
N LEU A 97 -9.53 -20.21 -0.54
CA LEU A 97 -10.08 -19.34 0.50
C LEU A 97 -9.33 -18.01 0.67
N ILE A 98 -8.14 -17.87 0.08
CA ILE A 98 -7.27 -16.69 0.31
C ILE A 98 -7.96 -15.40 -0.16
N VAL A 99 -8.65 -15.42 -1.30
CA VAL A 99 -9.35 -14.23 -1.82
C VAL A 99 -10.39 -13.75 -0.80
N LEU A 100 -11.23 -14.66 -0.30
CA LEU A 100 -12.24 -14.34 0.71
C LEU A 100 -11.61 -13.87 2.02
N ALA A 101 -10.52 -14.51 2.46
CA ALA A 101 -9.83 -14.13 3.68
C ALA A 101 -9.23 -12.72 3.60
N VAL A 102 -8.68 -12.34 2.44
CA VAL A 102 -8.15 -11.00 2.19
C VAL A 102 -9.26 -9.96 2.31
N GLU A 103 -10.42 -10.17 1.68
CA GLU A 103 -11.58 -9.27 1.81
C GLU A 103 -11.98 -9.07 3.29
N GLU A 104 -12.01 -10.16 4.07
CA GLU A 104 -12.33 -10.09 5.50
C GLU A 104 -11.23 -9.38 6.32
N PHE A 105 -9.95 -9.54 5.97
CA PHE A 105 -8.87 -8.80 6.60
C PHE A 105 -9.01 -7.29 6.37
N PHE A 106 -9.33 -6.87 5.14
CA PHE A 106 -9.58 -5.47 4.83
C PHE A 106 -10.79 -4.91 5.61
N ALA A 107 -11.87 -5.68 5.73
CA ALA A 107 -13.07 -5.26 6.45
C ALA A 107 -12.85 -5.12 7.96
N ARG A 108 -12.14 -6.07 8.59
CA ARG A 108 -12.09 -6.19 10.06
C ARG A 108 -10.88 -5.51 10.68
N LEU A 109 -9.70 -5.66 10.08
CA LEU A 109 -8.46 -5.17 10.66
C LEU A 109 -8.29 -3.65 10.54
N ARG A 110 -9.03 -3.01 9.61
CA ARG A 110 -9.10 -1.55 9.53
C ARG A 110 -10.01 -0.94 10.61
N ALA A 111 -10.96 -1.71 11.12
CA ALA A 111 -12.01 -1.22 12.01
C ALA A 111 -11.72 -1.48 13.51
N GLY A 112 -10.65 -2.22 13.85
CA GLY A 112 -10.33 -2.57 15.24
C GLY A 112 -11.33 -3.54 15.89
N TYR A 113 -12.29 -4.07 15.12
CA TYR A 113 -13.26 -5.05 15.59
C TYR A 113 -12.70 -6.46 15.38
N GLY A 114 -12.52 -7.21 16.48
CA GLY A 114 -12.11 -8.62 16.45
C GLY A 114 -13.10 -9.47 15.65
N PHE A 115 -12.62 -10.52 14.98
CA PHE A 115 -13.40 -11.40 14.12
C PHE A 115 -14.53 -12.13 14.89
N PRO A 116 -15.83 -11.99 14.53
CA PRO A 116 -16.79 -13.06 14.72
C PRO A 116 -16.96 -13.78 13.38
N TYR A 117 -16.57 -15.06 13.27
CA TYR A 117 -17.21 -15.90 12.27
C TYR A 117 -17.42 -17.32 12.79
N ARG A 118 -18.71 -17.60 13.00
CA ARG A 118 -19.31 -18.93 13.11
C ARG A 118 -20.07 -19.13 11.80
N HIS A 119 -19.68 -20.13 11.02
CA HIS A 119 -20.55 -20.76 10.04
C HIS A 119 -20.36 -22.28 10.10
N LYS A 120 -21.20 -22.93 10.91
CA LYS A 120 -21.59 -24.33 10.71
C LYS A 120 -23.11 -24.35 10.76
N GLY A 121 -23.72 -24.63 9.62
CA GLY A 121 -25.18 -24.70 9.48
C GLY A 121 -25.62 -25.12 8.08
N HIS A 122 -25.51 -26.40 7.77
CA HIS A 122 -26.43 -27.18 6.93
C HIS A 122 -26.29 -28.64 7.42
N ARG A 123 -27.18 -29.12 8.31
CA ARG A 123 -28.34 -29.97 7.96
C ARG A 123 -28.09 -30.84 6.74
N ASN A 124 -27.69 -32.08 6.97
CA ASN A 124 -28.50 -33.28 6.74
C ASN A 124 -28.02 -34.41 7.67
#